data_AF-A0A345RHG1-F1
#
_entry.id   AF-A0A345RHG1-F1
#
_cell.length_a   1.000
_cell.length_b   1.000
_cell.length_c   1.000
_cell.angle_alpha   90.00
_cell.angle_beta   90.00
_cell.angle_gamma   90.00
#
_symmetry.space_group_name_H-M   'P 1'
#
loop_
_entity.id
_entity.type
_entity.pdbx_description
1 polymer ?
#
loop_
_entity_poly.entity_id
_entity_poly.type
_entity_poly.pdbx_seq_one_letter_code
_entity_poly.pdbx_strand_id
1 'polypeptide(L)'
;MIERVLYLVIAGALGLASTAPLLASTEDGLVRPLVREANLPRTRWEYQQGSDIWTRGALAALRTHGAALAQSEPVDIKDWCPAYPEADLAQRQAFWVGFLSALAKHESTYRPYAVGGGGRWFGLLQIQPSTARGYGCAARSGQDLKDGASNVSCAVRIMAVTVPRDGVVATKGGRWGGVAADWGPMRNANKRADMQAWLGKQTYCRPLQSVRPRERTGTGGDR
;
A
#
# COMPACT_ATOMS: atom_id res chain seq x y z
N MET A 1 -82.77 48.33 7.52
CA MET A 1 -82.31 49.68 7.15
C MET A 1 -80.91 49.51 6.61
N ILE A 2 -80.72 49.23 5.31
CA ILE A 2 -80.58 50.19 4.19
C ILE A 2 -79.67 51.36 4.55
N GLU A 3 -78.52 51.42 3.88
CA GLU A 3 -77.87 52.59 3.21
C GLU A 3 -76.35 52.32 3.16
N ARG A 4 -75.77 51.83 2.05
CA ARG A 4 -75.27 52.55 0.86
C ARG A 4 -74.03 53.45 1.11
N VAL A 5 -72.99 53.17 0.29
CA VAL A 5 -72.09 54.14 -0.39
C VAL A 5 -70.82 54.52 0.42
N LEU A 6 -69.59 54.61 -0.12
CA LEU A 6 -69.06 54.92 -1.45
C LEU A 6 -67.66 54.29 -1.61
N TYR A 7 -67.35 53.73 -2.79
CA TYR A 7 -65.99 53.32 -3.16
C TYR A 7 -65.12 54.53 -3.51
N LEU A 8 -63.92 54.61 -2.96
CA LEU A 8 -62.84 55.46 -3.47
C LEU A 8 -61.72 54.56 -3.98
N VAL A 9 -61.52 54.57 -5.29
CA VAL A 9 -60.41 53.89 -5.98
C VAL A 9 -59.18 54.78 -5.87
N ILE A 10 -58.17 54.35 -5.10
CA ILE A 10 -56.82 54.93 -5.15
C ILE A 10 -55.96 53.96 -5.97
N ALA A 11 -55.60 54.38 -7.18
CA ALA A 11 -54.63 53.71 -8.02
C ALA A 11 -53.23 53.89 -7.43
N GLY A 12 -52.77 52.91 -6.64
CA GLY A 12 -51.38 52.80 -6.21
C GLY A 12 -50.55 52.11 -7.30
N ALA A 13 -49.61 52.83 -7.90
CA ALA A 13 -48.63 52.26 -8.82
C ALA A 13 -47.74 51.25 -8.08
N LEU A 14 -47.97 49.96 -8.32
CA LEU A 14 -47.04 48.90 -7.91
C LEU A 14 -45.78 49.00 -8.78
N GLY A 15 -44.70 49.54 -8.20
CA GLY A 15 -43.36 49.30 -8.70
C GLY A 15 -43.03 47.81 -8.56
N LEU A 16 -42.97 47.11 -9.68
CA LEU A 16 -42.45 45.74 -9.75
C LEU A 16 -40.94 45.79 -9.47
N ALA A 17 -40.55 45.58 -8.22
CA ALA A 17 -39.18 45.22 -7.90
C ALA A 17 -38.95 43.78 -8.40
N SER A 18 -38.25 43.64 -9.53
CA SER A 18 -37.73 42.36 -9.99
C SER A 18 -36.71 41.84 -8.97
N THR A 19 -37.17 41.02 -8.04
CA THR A 19 -36.28 40.15 -7.26
C THR A 19 -35.82 39.03 -8.18
N ALA A 20 -34.67 39.26 -8.83
CA ALA A 20 -33.97 38.17 -9.50
C ALA A 20 -33.64 37.09 -8.44
N PRO A 21 -33.98 35.82 -8.67
CA PRO A 21 -33.53 34.76 -7.78
C PRO A 21 -32.00 34.71 -7.85
N LEU A 22 -31.34 34.90 -6.71
CA LEU A 22 -29.94 34.52 -6.52
C LEU A 22 -29.86 33.01 -6.76
N LEU A 23 -29.42 32.63 -7.96
CA LEU A 23 -28.95 31.28 -8.22
C LEU A 23 -27.75 31.06 -7.30
N ALA A 24 -27.99 30.34 -6.20
CA ALA A 24 -26.91 29.76 -5.41
C ALA A 24 -26.13 28.84 -6.35
N SER A 25 -24.95 29.28 -6.76
CA SER A 25 -23.98 28.42 -7.42
C SER A 25 -23.70 27.26 -6.48
N THR A 26 -24.23 26.09 -6.79
CA THR A 26 -23.70 24.83 -6.27
C THR A 26 -22.30 24.73 -6.86
N GLU A 27 -21.30 25.21 -6.11
CA GLU A 27 -19.93 24.77 -6.31
C GLU A 27 -19.94 23.29 -5.95
N ASP A 28 -20.27 22.47 -6.94
CA ASP A 28 -20.02 21.04 -6.94
C ASP A 28 -18.51 20.92 -6.93
N GLY A 29 -17.96 20.97 -5.71
CA GLY A 29 -16.55 20.80 -5.44
C GLY A 29 -16.18 19.43 -5.95
N LEU A 30 -15.73 19.39 -7.20
CA LEU A 30 -15.16 18.21 -7.84
C LEU A 30 -14.13 17.66 -6.88
N VAL A 31 -14.53 16.63 -6.13
CA VAL A 31 -13.62 15.80 -5.35
C VAL A 31 -12.71 15.18 -6.39
N ARG A 32 -11.59 15.87 -6.68
CA ARG A 32 -10.59 15.38 -7.62
C ARG A 32 -10.18 14.02 -7.06
N PRO A 33 -10.42 12.91 -7.79
CA PRO A 33 -9.98 11.61 -7.33
C PRO A 33 -8.50 11.74 -6.98
N LEU A 34 -8.13 11.40 -5.75
CA LEU A 34 -6.73 11.26 -5.39
C LEU A 34 -6.09 10.41 -6.48
N VAL A 35 -5.10 10.98 -7.17
CA VAL A 35 -4.41 10.32 -8.27
C VAL A 35 -3.98 8.96 -7.73
N ARG A 36 -4.62 7.88 -8.21
CA ARG A 36 -4.14 6.52 -7.93
C ARG A 36 -2.70 6.51 -8.38
N GLU A 37 -1.78 6.02 -7.56
CA GLU A 37 -0.39 5.85 -7.96
C GLU A 37 -0.37 5.13 -9.31
N ALA A 38 -0.09 5.90 -10.37
CA ALA A 38 -0.14 5.39 -11.73
C ALA A 38 0.96 4.35 -11.94
N ASN A 39 2.02 4.43 -11.14
CA ASN A 39 3.16 3.53 -11.14
C ASN A 39 3.18 2.72 -9.85
N LEU A 40 2.63 1.52 -9.91
CA LEU A 40 2.84 0.53 -8.84
C LEU A 40 4.33 0.14 -8.80
N PRO A 41 4.89 -0.12 -7.60
CA PRO A 41 6.27 -0.57 -7.49
C PRO A 41 6.45 -1.92 -8.19
N ARG A 42 7.66 -2.14 -8.73
CA ARG A 42 8.04 -3.45 -9.29
C ARG A 42 7.96 -4.51 -8.21
N THR A 43 7.19 -5.56 -8.49
CA THR A 43 6.95 -6.69 -7.58
C THR A 43 7.24 -7.99 -8.30
N ARG A 44 7.66 -8.99 -7.54
CA ARG A 44 8.03 -10.29 -8.08
C ARG A 44 6.84 -11.07 -8.61
N TRP A 45 5.63 -10.75 -8.13
CA TRP A 45 4.38 -11.37 -8.54
C TRP A 45 3.68 -10.65 -9.69
N GLU A 46 4.23 -9.57 -10.25
CA GLU A 46 3.53 -8.69 -11.22
C GLU A 46 3.05 -9.41 -12.49
N TYR A 47 3.66 -10.55 -12.81
CA TYR A 47 3.26 -11.41 -13.93
C TYR A 47 2.01 -12.26 -13.64
N GLN A 48 1.57 -12.32 -12.38
CA GLN A 48 0.36 -13.04 -11.97
C GLN A 48 -0.85 -12.17 -12.26
N GLN A 49 -1.90 -12.80 -12.80
CA GLN A 49 -3.17 -12.15 -13.05
C GLN A 49 -3.78 -11.62 -11.75
N GLY A 50 -4.19 -10.36 -11.75
CA GLY A 50 -4.79 -9.70 -10.57
C GLY A 50 -3.80 -9.32 -9.48
N SER A 51 -2.49 -9.44 -9.70
CA SER A 51 -1.47 -9.07 -8.70
C SER A 51 -1.44 -7.56 -8.37
N ASP A 52 -2.03 -6.73 -9.22
CA ASP A 52 -2.16 -5.30 -8.99
C ASP A 52 -3.04 -4.99 -7.76
N ILE A 53 -4.08 -5.79 -7.48
CA ILE A 53 -4.89 -5.63 -6.27
C ILE A 53 -4.11 -5.99 -5.01
N TRP A 54 -3.21 -6.97 -5.08
CA TRP A 54 -2.33 -7.36 -3.96
C TRP A 54 -1.35 -6.23 -3.66
N THR A 55 -0.74 -5.67 -4.70
CA THR A 55 0.17 -4.53 -4.60
C THR A 55 -0.54 -3.29 -4.02
N ARG A 56 -1.73 -2.95 -4.52
CA ARG A 56 -2.51 -1.83 -3.98
C ARG A 56 -2.96 -2.07 -2.53
N GLY A 57 -3.37 -3.30 -2.19
CA GLY A 57 -3.72 -3.68 -0.82
C GLY A 57 -2.53 -3.54 0.14
N ALA A 58 -1.34 -3.94 -0.29
CA ALA A 58 -0.10 -3.76 0.47
C ALA A 58 0.22 -2.27 0.71
N LEU A 59 0.16 -1.44 -0.33
CA LEU A 59 0.41 0.00 -0.22
C LEU A 59 -0.62 0.69 0.69
N ALA A 60 -1.90 0.35 0.56
CA ALA A 60 -2.95 0.86 1.43
C ALA A 60 -2.71 0.49 2.90
N ALA A 61 -2.31 -0.76 3.17
CA ALA A 61 -1.95 -1.22 4.51
C ALA A 61 -0.72 -0.47 5.06
N LEU A 62 0.33 -0.30 4.26
CA LEU A 62 1.57 0.39 4.64
C LEU A 62 1.36 1.89 4.93
N ARG A 63 0.35 2.53 4.30
CA ARG A 63 -0.04 3.92 4.57
C ARG A 63 -0.90 4.09 5.83
N THR A 64 -1.43 2.99 6.37
CA THR A 64 -2.36 3.00 7.49
C THR A 64 -1.79 2.21 8.66
N HIS A 65 -2.30 1.01 8.95
CA HIS A 65 -1.85 0.20 10.11
C HIS A 65 -0.43 -0.35 9.97
N GLY A 66 0.17 -0.24 8.79
CA GLY A 66 1.55 -0.64 8.51
C GLY A 66 2.57 0.49 8.54
N ALA A 67 2.19 1.71 8.89
CA ALA A 67 3.08 2.88 8.79
C ALA A 67 4.40 2.70 9.56
N ALA A 68 4.34 2.12 10.76
CA ALA A 68 5.53 1.84 11.58
C ALA A 68 6.55 0.92 10.89
N LEU A 69 6.08 0.00 10.03
CA LEU A 69 6.97 -0.88 9.27
C LEU A 69 7.83 -0.11 8.27
N ALA A 70 7.21 0.80 7.52
CA ALA A 70 7.91 1.62 6.51
C ALA A 70 8.76 2.74 7.13
N GLN A 71 8.47 3.14 8.37
CA GLN A 71 9.24 4.14 9.11
C GLN A 71 10.43 3.54 9.86
N SER A 72 10.39 2.24 10.15
CA SER A 72 11.46 1.55 10.87
C SER A 72 12.71 1.40 10.00
N GLU A 73 13.86 1.43 10.66
CA GLU A 73 15.16 1.13 10.03
C GLU A 73 15.84 -0.03 10.80
N PRO A 74 15.47 -1.29 10.48
CA PRO A 74 16.04 -2.46 11.14
C PRO A 74 17.55 -2.55 10.91
N VAL A 75 18.31 -3.09 11.86
CA VAL A 75 19.79 -3.07 11.80
C VAL A 75 20.37 -3.86 10.63
N ASP A 76 19.65 -4.86 10.12
CA ASP A 76 20.02 -5.68 8.98
C ASP A 76 19.43 -5.17 7.65
N ILE A 77 18.77 -3.99 7.61
CA ILE A 77 18.05 -3.53 6.43
C ILE A 77 18.93 -3.31 5.19
N LYS A 78 20.21 -2.94 5.39
CA LYS A 78 21.17 -2.75 4.29
C LYS A 78 21.48 -4.06 3.56
N ASP A 79 21.37 -5.21 4.24
CA ASP A 79 21.52 -6.53 3.62
C ASP A 79 20.35 -6.87 2.69
N TRP A 80 19.19 -6.26 2.92
CA TRP A 80 17.99 -6.41 2.11
C TRP A 80 17.90 -5.37 1.00
N CYS A 81 18.33 -4.15 1.29
CA CYS A 81 18.13 -2.98 0.45
C CYS A 81 19.16 -1.89 0.80
N PRO A 82 20.30 -1.83 0.10
CA PRO A 82 21.39 -0.89 0.44
C PRO A 82 20.97 0.59 0.48
N ALA A 83 20.04 0.99 -0.39
CA ALA A 83 19.54 2.37 -0.47
C ALA A 83 18.46 2.73 0.58
N TYR A 84 17.98 1.76 1.38
CA TYR A 84 16.85 1.97 2.28
C TYR A 84 17.01 3.12 3.30
N PRO A 85 18.19 3.31 3.93
CA PRO A 85 18.37 4.41 4.89
C PRO A 85 18.14 5.79 4.28
N GLU A 86 18.54 5.97 3.03
CA GLU A 86 18.42 7.22 2.27
C GLU A 86 17.08 7.33 1.53
N ALA A 87 16.29 6.26 1.52
CA ALA A 87 15.05 6.18 0.77
C ALA A 87 13.94 7.02 1.43
N ASP A 88 13.16 7.71 0.59
CA ASP A 88 11.94 8.37 1.03
C ASP A 88 10.85 7.36 1.44
N LEU A 89 9.76 7.86 2.04
CA LEU A 89 8.70 6.98 2.53
C LEU A 89 8.05 6.13 1.41
N ALA A 90 7.91 6.67 0.21
CA ALA A 90 7.31 5.94 -0.92
C ALA A 90 8.22 4.80 -1.39
N GLN A 91 9.53 5.03 -1.43
CA GLN A 91 10.53 4.02 -1.74
C GLN A 91 10.62 2.95 -0.65
N ARG A 92 10.54 3.33 0.63
CA ARG A 92 10.47 2.37 1.75
C ARG A 92 9.20 1.52 1.70
N GLN A 93 8.06 2.10 1.33
CA GLN A 93 6.82 1.36 1.07
C GLN A 93 7.00 0.40 -0.12
N ALA A 94 7.56 0.88 -1.23
CA ALA A 94 7.86 0.06 -2.40
C ALA A 94 8.76 -1.15 -2.07
N PHE A 95 9.78 -0.95 -1.22
CA PHE A 95 10.60 -2.04 -0.70
C PHE A 95 9.75 -3.09 0.02
N TRP A 96 8.90 -2.70 0.96
CA TRP A 96 8.10 -3.66 1.72
C TRP A 96 7.09 -4.41 0.84
N VAL A 97 6.49 -3.77 -0.16
CA VAL A 97 5.67 -4.47 -1.16
C VAL A 97 6.52 -5.47 -1.97
N GLY A 98 7.70 -5.04 -2.42
CA GLY A 98 8.67 -5.91 -3.09
C GLY A 98 9.03 -7.12 -2.23
N PHE A 99 9.30 -6.89 -0.96
CA PHE A 99 9.64 -7.91 0.02
C PHE A 99 8.52 -8.93 0.19
N LEU A 100 7.28 -8.47 0.38
CA LEU A 100 6.10 -9.34 0.48
C LEU A 100 5.95 -10.20 -0.78
N SER A 101 6.19 -9.63 -1.96
CA SER A 101 6.16 -10.38 -3.22
C SER A 101 7.27 -11.43 -3.31
N ALA A 102 8.48 -11.12 -2.86
CA ALA A 102 9.58 -12.08 -2.83
C ALA A 102 9.33 -13.22 -1.83
N LEU A 103 8.70 -12.91 -0.68
CA LEU A 103 8.30 -13.89 0.32
C LEU A 103 7.18 -14.80 -0.19
N ALA A 104 6.17 -14.26 -0.88
CA ALA A 104 5.05 -15.01 -1.46
C ALA A 104 5.51 -16.15 -2.39
N LYS A 105 6.63 -15.96 -3.10
CA LYS A 105 7.26 -17.04 -3.89
C LYS A 105 7.53 -18.28 -3.05
N HIS A 106 8.11 -18.07 -1.87
CA HIS A 106 8.63 -19.10 -0.99
C HIS A 106 7.57 -19.69 -0.05
N GLU A 107 6.45 -18.99 0.11
CA GLU A 107 5.30 -19.41 0.91
C GLU A 107 4.25 -20.15 0.09
N SER A 108 3.79 -19.57 -1.02
CA SER A 108 2.65 -20.10 -1.80
C SER A 108 2.96 -20.31 -3.28
N THR A 109 4.15 -19.91 -3.75
CA THR A 109 4.42 -19.78 -5.19
C THR A 109 3.40 -18.86 -5.87
N TYR A 110 3.06 -17.76 -5.17
CA TYR A 110 2.10 -16.73 -5.61
C TYR A 110 0.66 -17.22 -5.81
N ARG A 111 0.26 -18.31 -5.15
CA ARG A 111 -1.11 -18.85 -5.24
C ARG A 111 -1.97 -18.28 -4.12
N PRO A 112 -2.92 -17.36 -4.40
CA PRO A 112 -3.73 -16.73 -3.34
C PRO A 112 -4.70 -17.70 -2.67
N TYR A 113 -5.06 -18.81 -3.32
CA TYR A 113 -5.92 -19.86 -2.75
C TYR A 113 -5.14 -21.00 -2.09
N ALA A 114 -3.82 -20.87 -1.94
CA ALA A 114 -2.99 -21.93 -1.35
C ALA A 114 -3.38 -22.22 0.10
N VAL A 115 -3.45 -23.51 0.43
CA VAL A 115 -3.66 -23.98 1.79
C VAL A 115 -2.53 -24.95 2.13
N GLY A 116 -1.70 -24.56 3.09
CA GLY A 116 -0.50 -25.30 3.47
C GLY A 116 -0.62 -26.03 4.80
N GLY A 117 0.36 -26.90 5.02
CA GLY A 117 0.61 -27.65 6.26
C GLY A 117 -0.63 -28.27 6.89
N GLY A 118 -1.32 -29.09 6.12
CA GLY A 118 -2.48 -29.85 6.58
C GLY A 118 -3.73 -29.01 6.85
N GLY A 119 -3.90 -27.87 6.19
CA GLY A 119 -5.12 -27.05 6.33
C GLY A 119 -5.00 -25.88 7.30
N ARG A 120 -3.79 -25.56 7.77
CA ARG A 120 -3.59 -24.58 8.86
C ARG A 120 -3.22 -23.19 8.38
N TRP A 121 -2.56 -23.07 7.22
CA TRP A 121 -2.02 -21.81 6.71
C TRP A 121 -2.61 -21.46 5.36
N PHE A 122 -2.94 -20.18 5.15
CA PHE A 122 -3.77 -19.76 4.03
C PHE A 122 -3.17 -18.60 3.24
N GLY A 123 -3.38 -18.67 1.93
CA GLY A 123 -3.13 -17.62 0.96
C GLY A 123 -1.67 -17.32 0.67
N LEU A 124 -1.44 -16.14 0.09
CA LEU A 124 -0.15 -15.74 -0.49
C LEU A 124 1.01 -15.90 0.50
N LEU A 125 0.81 -15.47 1.74
CA LEU A 125 1.82 -15.48 2.79
C LEU A 125 1.53 -16.48 3.91
N GLN A 126 0.70 -17.50 3.62
CA GLN A 126 0.50 -18.67 4.48
C GLN A 126 0.22 -18.29 5.94
N ILE A 127 -0.80 -17.46 6.17
CA ILE A 127 -1.16 -16.98 7.50
C ILE A 127 -2.15 -17.95 8.15
N GLN A 128 -1.95 -18.23 9.44
CA GLN A 128 -2.90 -19.02 10.23
C GLN A 128 -4.07 -18.13 10.71
N PRO A 129 -5.34 -18.57 10.67
CA PRO A 129 -6.47 -17.76 11.12
C PRO A 129 -6.38 -17.30 12.57
N SER A 130 -5.84 -18.12 13.48
CA SER A 130 -5.61 -17.73 14.88
C SER A 130 -4.60 -16.59 15.01
N THR A 131 -3.51 -16.63 14.23
CA THR A 131 -2.53 -15.54 14.16
C THR A 131 -3.19 -14.27 13.65
N ALA A 132 -3.93 -14.36 12.54
CA ALA A 132 -4.64 -13.21 11.98
C ALA A 132 -5.58 -12.55 13.02
N ARG A 133 -6.31 -13.36 13.80
CA ARG A 133 -7.15 -12.84 14.91
C ARG A 133 -6.32 -12.23 16.04
N GLY A 134 -5.20 -12.85 16.41
CA GLY A 134 -4.31 -12.35 17.47
C GLY A 134 -3.72 -10.97 17.15
N TYR A 135 -3.38 -10.74 15.88
CA TYR A 135 -2.96 -9.42 15.39
C TYR A 135 -4.14 -8.51 14.98
N GLY A 136 -5.38 -8.94 15.22
CA GLY A 136 -6.58 -8.15 14.93
C GLY A 136 -6.85 -7.89 13.46
N CYS A 137 -6.33 -8.70 12.54
CA CYS A 137 -6.56 -8.55 11.09
C CYS A 137 -8.06 -8.58 10.73
N ALA A 138 -8.42 -7.90 9.63
CA ALA A 138 -9.78 -7.92 9.09
C ALA A 138 -10.17 -9.29 8.52
N ALA A 139 -9.26 -9.95 7.80
CA ALA A 139 -9.39 -11.36 7.44
C ALA A 139 -9.14 -12.23 8.67
N ARG A 140 -10.16 -12.99 9.10
CA ARG A 140 -10.12 -13.75 10.36
C ARG A 140 -10.36 -15.25 10.18
N SER A 141 -10.82 -15.65 9.00
CA SER A 141 -11.04 -17.04 8.60
C SER A 141 -10.03 -17.49 7.53
N GLY A 142 -9.90 -18.81 7.34
CA GLY A 142 -9.09 -19.35 6.26
C GLY A 142 -9.63 -18.96 4.88
N GLN A 143 -10.94 -18.77 4.73
CA GLN A 143 -11.56 -18.33 3.48
C GLN A 143 -11.24 -16.86 3.19
N ASP A 144 -11.32 -15.98 4.19
CA ASP A 144 -10.96 -14.56 4.04
C ASP A 144 -9.49 -14.41 3.67
N LEU A 145 -8.62 -15.26 4.23
CA LEU A 145 -7.19 -15.26 3.95
C LEU A 145 -6.82 -15.78 2.56
N LYS A 146 -7.77 -16.35 1.80
CA LYS A 146 -7.57 -16.65 0.38
C LYS A 146 -7.74 -15.42 -0.52
N ASP A 147 -8.32 -14.33 -0.02
CA ASP A 147 -8.27 -13.05 -0.71
C ASP A 147 -6.84 -12.48 -0.63
N GLY A 148 -6.20 -12.28 -1.78
CA GLY A 148 -4.79 -11.89 -1.83
C GLY A 148 -4.51 -10.52 -1.20
N ALA A 149 -5.41 -9.54 -1.41
CA ALA A 149 -5.25 -8.21 -0.83
C ALA A 149 -5.41 -8.23 0.70
N SER A 150 -6.40 -8.96 1.21
CA SER A 150 -6.63 -9.13 2.65
C SER A 150 -5.50 -9.92 3.33
N ASN A 151 -4.98 -10.94 2.66
CA ASN A 151 -3.83 -11.72 3.13
C ASN A 151 -2.59 -10.83 3.29
N VAL A 152 -2.26 -10.06 2.25
CA VAL A 152 -1.09 -9.17 2.25
C VAL A 152 -1.28 -8.02 3.25
N SER A 153 -2.48 -7.45 3.36
CA SER A 153 -2.81 -6.45 4.36
C SER A 153 -2.62 -6.96 5.80
N CYS A 154 -3.00 -8.21 6.07
CA CYS A 154 -2.76 -8.85 7.36
C CYS A 154 -1.27 -9.10 7.62
N ALA A 155 -0.51 -9.55 6.61
CA ALA A 155 0.94 -9.70 6.73
C ALA A 155 1.64 -8.38 7.08
N VAL A 156 1.26 -7.28 6.42
CA VAL A 156 1.78 -5.94 6.75
C VAL A 156 1.51 -5.61 8.22
N ARG A 157 0.33 -5.93 8.76
CA ARG A 157 0.00 -5.70 10.17
C ARG A 157 0.91 -6.49 11.11
N ILE A 158 1.13 -7.77 10.82
CA ILE A 158 2.01 -8.63 11.61
C ILE A 158 3.45 -8.08 11.59
N MET A 159 3.98 -7.78 10.40
CA MET A 159 5.35 -7.25 10.24
C MET A 159 5.51 -5.87 10.90
N ALA A 160 4.48 -5.02 10.86
CA ALA A 160 4.48 -3.72 11.53
C ALA A 160 4.52 -3.81 13.06
N VAL A 161 4.26 -4.98 13.63
CA VAL A 161 4.49 -5.26 15.05
C VAL A 161 5.87 -5.88 15.26
N THR A 162 6.21 -6.92 14.51
CA THR A 162 7.42 -7.72 14.81
C THR A 162 8.72 -7.05 14.40
N VAL A 163 8.76 -6.37 13.25
CA VAL A 163 9.99 -5.72 12.76
C VAL A 163 10.42 -4.57 13.67
N PRO A 164 9.54 -3.62 14.06
CA PRO A 164 9.95 -2.57 14.99
C PRO A 164 10.27 -3.12 16.39
N ARG A 165 9.52 -4.12 16.87
CA ARG A 165 9.75 -4.77 18.17
C ARG A 165 11.14 -5.40 18.25
N ASP A 166 11.54 -6.12 17.21
CA ASP A 166 12.78 -6.90 17.20
C ASP A 166 13.98 -6.12 16.63
N GLY A 167 13.72 -5.02 15.91
CA GLY A 167 14.73 -4.17 15.29
C GLY A 167 15.50 -4.85 14.16
N VAL A 168 14.96 -5.92 13.59
CA VAL A 168 15.53 -6.68 12.45
C VAL A 168 14.45 -7.10 11.48
N VAL A 169 14.84 -7.37 10.24
CA VAL A 169 14.02 -8.07 9.25
C VAL A 169 14.07 -9.57 9.49
N ALA A 170 15.25 -10.14 9.79
CA ALA A 170 15.39 -11.58 10.00
C ALA A 170 16.23 -11.99 11.21
N THR A 171 17.40 -11.40 11.44
CA THR A 171 18.32 -11.92 12.48
C THR A 171 19.17 -10.84 13.14
N LYS A 172 19.31 -10.92 14.47
CA LYS A 172 20.22 -10.10 15.28
C LYS A 172 21.07 -11.01 16.15
N GLY A 173 22.40 -11.01 15.96
CA GLY A 173 23.31 -11.80 16.80
C GLY A 173 22.98 -13.29 16.85
N GLY A 174 22.54 -13.87 15.71
CA GLY A 174 22.19 -15.29 15.60
C GLY A 174 20.77 -15.66 16.07
N ARG A 175 19.98 -14.70 16.58
CA ARG A 175 18.58 -14.91 17.00
C ARG A 175 17.61 -14.45 15.92
N TRP A 176 16.63 -15.30 15.60
CA TRP A 176 15.54 -14.95 14.69
C TRP A 176 14.62 -13.89 15.30
N GLY A 177 14.26 -12.89 14.49
CA GLY A 177 13.33 -11.83 14.86
C GLY A 177 12.71 -11.17 13.63
N GLY A 178 11.85 -10.19 13.84
CA GLY A 178 11.17 -9.46 12.79
C GLY A 178 10.26 -10.35 11.98
N VAL A 179 10.48 -10.39 10.67
CA VAL A 179 9.74 -11.28 9.77
C VAL A 179 10.08 -12.74 10.05
N ALA A 180 11.29 -13.07 10.51
CA ALA A 180 11.65 -14.46 10.82
C ALA A 180 10.96 -15.02 12.08
N ALA A 181 10.27 -14.18 12.86
CA ALA A 181 9.45 -14.63 13.98
C ALA A 181 8.25 -15.46 13.49
N ASP A 182 7.59 -15.04 12.41
CA ASP A 182 6.35 -15.64 11.92
C ASP A 182 6.51 -16.45 10.62
N TRP A 183 7.49 -16.12 9.77
CA TRP A 183 7.64 -16.76 8.45
C TRP A 183 8.84 -17.70 8.37
N GLY A 184 8.56 -18.99 8.18
CA GLY A 184 9.55 -20.07 8.09
C GLY A 184 10.63 -19.90 7.01
N PRO A 185 10.30 -19.47 5.77
CA PRO A 185 11.28 -19.16 4.72
C PRO A 185 12.41 -18.24 5.15
N MET A 186 12.12 -17.30 6.05
CA MET A 186 13.12 -16.36 6.55
C MET A 186 14.19 -17.02 7.41
N ARG A 187 13.98 -18.26 7.89
CA ARG A 187 14.98 -19.03 8.64
C ARG A 187 15.89 -19.86 7.72
N ASN A 188 15.54 -19.98 6.44
CA ASN A 188 16.36 -20.67 5.44
C ASN A 188 17.32 -19.70 4.71
N ALA A 189 18.63 -19.96 4.78
CA ALA A 189 19.65 -19.08 4.19
C ALA A 189 19.51 -18.91 2.67
N ASN A 190 19.25 -19.99 1.93
CA ASN A 190 19.11 -19.95 0.48
C ASN A 190 17.88 -19.14 0.05
N LYS A 191 16.77 -19.26 0.78
CA LYS A 191 15.56 -18.48 0.51
C LYS A 191 15.78 -16.99 0.79
N ARG A 192 16.44 -16.63 1.90
CA ARG A 192 16.83 -15.24 2.17
C ARG A 192 17.73 -14.68 1.06
N ALA A 193 18.76 -15.42 0.66
CA ALA A 193 19.66 -15.01 -0.40
C ALA A 193 18.92 -14.78 -1.73
N ASP A 194 17.97 -15.64 -2.12
CA ASP A 194 17.13 -15.44 -3.32
C ASP A 194 16.26 -14.18 -3.20
N MET A 195 15.71 -13.89 -2.02
CA MET A 195 14.92 -12.67 -1.78
C MET A 195 15.79 -11.42 -1.86
N GLN A 196 16.92 -11.39 -1.14
CA GLN A 196 17.88 -10.28 -1.13
C GLN A 196 18.41 -9.99 -2.54
N ALA A 197 18.80 -11.03 -3.29
CA ALA A 197 19.30 -10.90 -4.65
C ALA A 197 18.24 -10.34 -5.62
N TRP A 198 16.95 -10.65 -5.40
CA TRP A 198 15.88 -10.06 -6.18
C TRP A 198 15.61 -8.61 -5.77
N LEU A 199 15.53 -8.32 -4.47
CA LEU A 199 15.28 -6.98 -3.93
C LEU A 199 16.38 -5.98 -4.29
N GLY A 200 17.64 -6.36 -4.17
CA GLY A 200 18.79 -5.49 -4.49
C GLY A 200 18.87 -5.04 -5.96
N LYS A 201 18.14 -5.70 -6.87
CA LYS A 201 18.06 -5.31 -8.28
C LYS A 201 17.02 -4.22 -8.55
N GLN A 202 16.10 -3.98 -7.60
CA GLN A 202 14.99 -3.06 -7.79
C GLN A 202 15.43 -1.61 -7.66
N THR A 203 14.78 -0.72 -8.39
CA THR A 203 15.13 0.71 -8.42
C THR A 203 15.01 1.37 -7.04
N TYR A 204 14.08 0.92 -6.20
CA TYR A 204 13.92 1.38 -4.81
C TYR A 204 14.97 0.85 -3.82
N CYS A 205 15.88 -0.04 -4.25
CA CYS A 205 17.01 -0.51 -3.45
C CYS A 205 18.38 -0.11 -4.01
N ARG A 206 18.38 0.66 -5.09
CA ARG A 206 19.58 1.15 -5.75
C ARG A 206 19.77 2.63 -5.43
N PRO A 207 20.97 3.06 -5.00
CA PRO A 207 21.24 4.48 -4.78
C PRO A 207 20.94 5.29 -6.04
N LEU A 208 20.40 6.51 -5.89
CA LEU A 208 20.01 7.37 -7.02
C LEU A 208 21.14 7.58 -8.04
N GLN A 209 22.38 7.67 -7.56
CA GLN A 209 23.58 7.80 -8.38
C GLN A 209 23.79 6.61 -9.33
N SER A 210 23.31 5.42 -8.96
CA SER A 210 23.42 4.20 -9.76
C SER A 210 22.27 4.02 -10.76
N VAL A 211 21.21 4.82 -10.65
CA VAL A 211 19.99 4.74 -11.50
C VAL A 211 19.97 5.84 -12.56
N ARG A 212 20.75 6.94 -12.38
CA ARG A 212 20.84 8.03 -13.35
C ARG A 212 21.32 7.51 -14.72
N PRO A 213 20.57 7.76 -15.81
CA PRO A 213 21.04 7.47 -17.17
C PRO A 213 22.36 8.19 -17.43
N ARG A 214 23.34 7.48 -18.02
CA ARG A 214 24.58 8.11 -18.48
C ARG A 214 24.22 9.14 -19.55
N GLU A 215 24.74 10.36 -19.42
CA GLU A 215 24.64 11.36 -20.49
C GLU A 215 25.19 10.78 -21.78
N ARG A 216 24.41 10.89 -22.85
CA ARG A 216 24.84 10.48 -24.17
C ARG A 216 25.97 11.42 -24.57
N THR A 217 27.21 10.93 -24.63
CA THR A 217 28.33 11.71 -25.15
C THR A 217 27.97 12.16 -26.56
N GLY A 218 27.73 13.45 -26.73
CA GLY A 218 27.50 14.04 -28.03
C GLY A 218 28.76 13.88 -28.85
N THR A 219 28.77 12.94 -29.79
CA THR A 219 29.60 13.05 -30.98
C THR A 219 29.02 14.22 -31.79
N GLY A 220 29.41 15.44 -31.40
CA GLY A 220 29.37 16.58 -32.30
C GLY A 220 30.26 16.23 -33.47
N GLY A 221 29.66 16.07 -34.64
CA GLY A 221 30.39 15.74 -35.85
C GLY A 221 31.31 16.89 -36.22
N ASP A 222 32.57 16.55 -36.47
CA ASP A 222 33.44 17.37 -37.29
C ASP A 222 32.78 17.53 -38.66
N ARG A 223 32.49 18.78 -39.02
CA ARG A 223 32.26 19.23 -40.39
C ARG A 223 32.98 20.55 -40.59
#